data_AF-A0A1F3VN18-F1
#
_entry.id   AF-A0A1F3VN18-F1
#
_cell.length_a   1.000
_cell.length_b   1.000
_cell.length_c   1.000
_cell.angle_alpha   90.00
_cell.angle_beta   90.00
_cell.angle_gamma   90.00
#
_symmetry.space_group_name_H-M   'P 1'
#
loop_
_entity.id
_entity.type
_entity.pdbx_description
1 polymer ?
#
loop_
_entity_poly.entity_id
_entity_poly.type
_entity_poly.pdbx_seq_one_letter_code
_entity_poly.pdbx_strand_id
1 'polypeptide(L)' 'MSDHIIDNQEIDLIMEKLESLEDEKLAVLLLKEFNDATGNYGKLLMNKDLSLTHEEWKKNCDQAQSKVDRIVKKIMNL' A
#
# COMPACT_ATOMS: atom_id res chain seq x y z
N MET A 1 16.53 -2.14 -8.58
CA MET A 1 15.58 -2.09 -7.46
C MET A 1 14.35 -2.79 -7.99
N SER A 2 13.96 -3.91 -7.39
CA SER A 2 12.79 -4.65 -7.86
C SER A 2 11.55 -3.90 -7.41
N ASP A 3 10.70 -3.48 -8.34
CA ASP A 3 9.39 -2.91 -8.05
C ASP A 3 8.56 -4.03 -7.39
N HIS A 4 8.54 -4.07 -6.06
CA HIS A 4 7.72 -5.03 -5.32
C HIS A 4 6.28 -4.53 -5.38
N ILE A 5 5.47 -5.23 -6.16
CA ILE A 5 4.01 -5.10 -6.13
C ILE A 5 3.55 -6.07 -5.05
N ILE A 6 2.74 -5.61 -4.10
CA ILE A 6 2.09 -6.52 -3.14
C ILE A 6 1.31 -7.55 -3.94
N ASP A 7 1.65 -8.81 -3.77
CA ASP A 7 0.95 -9.90 -4.44
C ASP A 7 -0.31 -10.31 -3.67
N ASN A 8 -1.11 -11.19 -4.28
CA ASN A 8 -2.37 -11.61 -3.67
C ASN A 8 -2.15 -12.36 -2.35
N GLN A 9 -1.02 -13.05 -2.16
CA GLN A 9 -0.75 -13.77 -0.92
C GLN A 9 -0.47 -12.81 0.23
N GLU A 10 0.30 -11.75 -0.03
CA GLU A 10 0.52 -10.69 0.94
C GLU A 10 -0.76 -9.94 1.30
N ILE A 11 -1.64 -9.69 0.32
CA ILE A 11 -2.97 -9.10 0.58
C ILE A 11 -3.78 -10.01 1.50
N ASP A 12 -3.84 -11.31 1.21
CA ASP A 12 -4.60 -12.27 2.02
C ASP A 12 -4.11 -12.26 3.48
N LEU A 13 -2.79 -12.28 3.70
CA LEU A 13 -2.20 -12.20 5.05
C LEU A 13 -2.54 -10.91 5.79
N ILE A 14 -2.55 -9.77 5.08
CA ILE A 14 -2.93 -8.48 5.66
C ILE A 14 -4.41 -8.48 6.04
N MET A 15 -5.27 -9.05 5.19
CA MET A 15 -6.71 -9.15 5.45
C MET A 15 -6.97 -10.05 6.65
N GLU A 16 -6.38 -11.24 6.70
CA GLU A 16 -6.47 -12.16 7.85
C GLU A 16 -6.01 -11.47 9.14
N LYS A 17 -4.91 -10.71 9.09
CA LYS A 17 -4.43 -9.97 10.25
C LYS A 17 -5.43 -8.91 10.72
N LEU A 18 -6.02 -8.15 9.81
CA LEU A 18 -7.01 -7.13 10.14
C LEU A 18 -8.30 -7.74 10.70
N GLU A 19 -8.77 -8.85 10.13
CA GLU A 19 -9.94 -9.60 10.60
C GLU A 19 -9.73 -10.22 11.99
N SER A 20 -8.47 -10.50 12.37
CA SER A 20 -8.13 -11.04 13.69
C SER A 20 -8.15 -10.01 14.83
N LEU A 21 -8.25 -8.71 14.52
CA LEU A 21 -8.22 -7.65 15.54
C LEU A 21 -9.56 -7.57 16.29
N GLU A 22 -9.52 -7.61 17.62
CA GLU A 22 -10.70 -7.41 18.47
C GLU A 22 -11.26 -5.98 18.36
N ASP A 23 -10.39 -4.99 18.13
CA ASP A 23 -10.79 -3.60 17.90
C ASP A 23 -11.17 -3.38 16.44
N GLU A 24 -12.45 -3.60 16.13
CA GLU A 24 -13.04 -3.42 14.80
C GLU A 24 -12.82 -1.99 14.25
N LYS A 25 -12.83 -0.96 15.11
CA LYS A 25 -12.62 0.43 14.65
C LYS A 25 -11.18 0.62 14.19
N LEU A 26 -10.22 0.08 14.93
CA LEU A 26 -8.82 0.08 14.52
C LEU A 26 -8.63 -0.70 13.21
N ALA A 27 -9.23 -1.88 13.09
CA ALA A 27 -9.17 -2.69 11.88
C ALA A 27 -9.68 -1.92 10.64
N VAL A 28 -10.84 -1.27 10.74
CA VAL A 28 -11.42 -0.46 9.65
C VAL A 28 -10.53 0.73 9.30
N LEU A 29 -9.95 1.41 10.30
CA LEU A 29 -9.02 2.53 10.06
C LEU A 29 -7.77 2.07 9.30
N LEU A 30 -7.18 0.95 9.70
CA LEU A 30 -6.00 0.38 9.07
C LEU A 30 -6.29 -0.13 7.65
N LEU A 31 -7.44 -0.79 7.46
CA LEU A 31 -7.89 -1.24 6.14
C LEU A 31 -8.05 -0.05 5.19
N LYS A 32 -8.64 1.05 5.66
CA LYS A 32 -8.78 2.27 4.87
C LYS A 32 -7.42 2.87 4.52
N GLU A 33 -6.51 2.98 5.49
CA GLU A 33 -5.14 3.46 5.25
C GLU A 33 -4.42 2.60 4.21
N PHE A 34 -4.53 1.27 4.32
CA PHE A 34 -3.94 0.32 3.39
C PHE A 34 -4.50 0.48 1.97
N ASN A 35 -5.84 0.48 1.83
CA ASN A 35 -6.51 0.64 0.53
C ASN A 35 -6.18 1.97 -0.16
N ASP A 36 -6.13 3.06 0.61
CA ASP A 36 -5.79 4.38 0.05
C ASP A 36 -4.33 4.39 -0.46
N ALA A 37 -3.41 3.76 0.28
CA ALA A 37 -2.00 3.69 -0.10
C ALA A 37 -1.75 2.79 -1.31
N THR A 38 -2.31 1.57 -1.32
CA THR A 38 -2.17 0.63 -2.44
C THR A 38 -2.90 1.13 -3.68
N GLY A 39 -4.06 1.75 -3.53
CA GLY A 39 -4.78 2.40 -4.61
C GLY A 39 -3.99 3.56 -5.24
N ASN A 40 -3.31 4.37 -4.44
CA ASN A 40 -2.42 5.42 -4.95
C ASN A 40 -1.20 4.84 -5.68
N TYR A 41 -0.54 3.85 -5.08
CA TYR A 41 0.63 3.22 -5.69
C TYR A 41 0.27 2.52 -7.01
N GLY A 42 -0.82 1.77 -7.06
CA GLY A 42 -1.32 1.14 -8.28
C GLY A 42 -1.62 2.15 -9.39
N LYS A 43 -2.22 3.30 -9.06
CA LYS A 43 -2.44 4.39 -10.04
C LYS A 43 -1.14 4.94 -10.62
N LEU A 44 -0.11 5.10 -9.79
CA LEU A 44 1.21 5.57 -10.23
C LEU A 44 1.91 4.52 -11.11
N LEU A 45 1.87 3.24 -10.71
CA LEU A 45 2.46 2.13 -11.49
C LEU A 45 1.79 1.97 -12.86
N MET A 46 0.47 2.11 -12.93
CA MET A 46 -0.27 2.07 -14.21
C MET A 46 -0.06 3.33 -15.07
N ASN A 47 0.84 4.23 -14.64
CA ASN A 47 1.27 5.48 -15.27
C ASN A 47 0.26 6.10 -16.24
N LYS A 48 -0.75 6.78 -15.67
CA LYS A 48 -1.78 7.49 -16.45
C LYS A 48 -1.50 8.99 -16.61
N ASP A 49 -0.43 9.50 -16.01
CA ASP A 49 -0.11 10.93 -16.00
C ASP A 49 1.04 11.24 -16.96
N LEU A 50 0.66 11.67 -18.17
CA LEU A 50 1.60 12.05 -19.22
C LEU A 50 2.31 13.39 -18.97
N SER A 51 1.95 14.11 -17.90
CA SER A 51 2.57 15.38 -17.55
C SER A 51 3.84 15.23 -16.69
N LEU A 52 4.06 14.05 -16.10
CA LEU A 52 5.22 13.78 -15.27
C LEU A 52 6.43 13.36 -16.10
N THR A 53 7.60 13.89 -15.75
CA THR A 53 8.87 13.33 -16.21
C THR A 53 9.09 11.94 -15.60
N HIS A 54 9.95 11.14 -16.23
CA HIS A 54 10.31 9.82 -15.70
C HIS A 54 10.88 9.89 -14.26
N GLU A 55 11.67 10.93 -13.97
CA GLU A 55 12.25 11.12 -12.64
C GLU A 55 11.19 11.46 -11.59
N GLU A 56 10.23 12.33 -11.92
CA GLU A 56 9.12 12.68 -11.02
C GLU A 56 8.20 11.47 -10.79
N TRP A 57 7.87 10.75 -11.86
CA TRP A 57 7.10 9.51 -11.78
C TRP A 57 7.78 8.51 -10.85
N LYS A 58 9.07 8.25 -11.04
CA LYS A 58 9.84 7.31 -10.23
C LYS A 58 9.86 7.73 -8.76
N LYS A 59 10.14 9.01 -8.49
CA LYS A 59 10.12 9.56 -7.13
C LYS A 59 8.75 9.37 -6.46
N ASN A 60 7.67 9.58 -7.20
CA ASN A 60 6.31 9.40 -6.69
C ASN A 60 6.02 7.91 -6.40
N CYS A 61 6.46 7.00 -7.27
CA CYS A 61 6.38 5.55 -7.05
C CYS A 61 7.15 5.13 -5.80
N ASP A 62 8.42 5.55 -5.66
CA ASP A 62 9.26 5.22 -4.50
C ASP A 62 8.63 5.71 -3.18
N GLN A 63 8.05 6.91 -3.19
CA GLN A 63 7.34 7.47 -2.04
C GLN A 63 6.05 6.71 -1.72
N ALA A 64 5.28 6.34 -2.74
CA ALA A 64 4.04 5.60 -2.58
C ALA A 64 4.31 4.18 -2.06
N GLN A 65 5.32 3.49 -2.58
CA GLN A 65 5.77 2.19 -2.10
C GLN A 65 6.20 2.28 -0.62
N SER A 66 7.05 3.25 -0.28
CA SER A 66 7.48 3.46 1.11
C SER A 66 6.32 3.69 2.09
N LYS A 67 5.23 4.32 1.63
CA LYS A 67 4.02 4.52 2.43
C LYS A 67 3.27 3.20 2.62
N VAL A 68 3.10 2.42 1.57
CA VAL A 68 2.50 1.08 1.63
C VAL A 68 3.27 0.20 2.61
N ASP A 69 4.60 0.12 2.47
CA ASP A 69 5.47 -0.69 3.34
C ASP A 69 5.32 -0.32 4.83
N ARG A 70 5.23 0.97 5.14
CA ARG A 70 5.00 1.45 6.50
C ARG A 70 3.67 0.99 7.07
N ILE A 71 2.61 1.02 6.26
CA ILE A 71 1.27 0.60 6.70
C ILE A 71 1.22 -0.91 6.89
N VAL A 72 1.79 -1.69 5.95
CA VAL A 72 1.90 -3.15 6.10
C VAL A 72 2.68 -3.49 7.36
N LYS A 73 3.84 -2.86 7.59
CA LYS A 73 4.63 -3.08 8.80
C LYS A 73 3.87 -2.69 10.07
N LYS A 74 3.04 -1.64 10.03
CA LYS A 74 2.18 -1.25 11.16
C LYS A 74 1.16 -2.34 11.46
N ILE A 75 0.48 -2.86 10.44
CA ILE A 75 -0.55 -3.93 10.57
C ILE A 75 0.08 -5.22 11.10
N MET A 76 1.21 -5.65 10.54
CA MET A 76 1.84 -6.92 10.88
C MET A 76 2.50 -6.95 12.27
N ASN A 77 2.75 -5.79 12.89
CA ASN A 77 3.32 -5.68 14.23
C ASN A 77 2.27 -5.52 15.35
N LEU A 78 0.98 -5.47 15.01
CA LEU A 78 -0.11 -5.60 15.98
C LEU A 78 -0.29 -7.06 16.40
#